data_AF-A0A532AN83-F1
#
_entry.id   AF-A0A532AN83-F1
#
_cell.length_a   1.000
_cell.length_b   1.000
_cell.length_c   1.000
_cell.angle_alpha   90.00
_cell.angle_beta   90.00
_cell.angle_gamma   90.00
#
_symmetry.space_group_name_H-M   'P 1'
#
loop_
_entity.id
_entity.type
_entity.pdbx_description
1 polymer ?
#
loop_
_entity_poly.entity_id
_entity_poly.type
_entity_poly.pdbx_seq_one_letter_code
_entity_poly.pdbx_strand_id
1 'polypeptide(L)'
;ILNRSGIGHTGQDASAAAIAGEALVKCLADKGIEKGSIVLPSSTAMGNIEVNNRVTSAFNAIVKGLKDAGKLDAFKVDAGPENTGIDTNPNDPVNGIVTLFESRGDVVGAFAGNNVFTPALAKAVAQAGMTGKICAYGFDLGPAQQDAMK
;
A
#
# COMPACT_ATOMS: atom_id res chain seq x y z
N ILE A 1 13.37 1.77 -20.78
CA ILE A 1 12.46 2.72 -20.10
C ILE A 1 11.04 2.30 -20.46
N LEU A 2 10.35 1.59 -19.56
CA LEU A 2 8.97 1.16 -19.79
C LEU A 2 8.04 2.18 -19.13
N ASN A 3 7.18 2.80 -19.94
CA ASN A 3 6.17 3.77 -19.54
C ASN A 3 5.24 3.15 -18.49
N ARG A 4 5.37 3.55 -17.22
CA ARG A 4 4.50 3.15 -16.11
C ARG A 4 3.15 3.89 -16.09
N SER A 5 2.96 4.86 -16.98
CA SER A 5 1.81 5.76 -17.01
C SER A 5 0.54 5.16 -17.66
N GLY A 6 0.58 3.91 -18.13
CA GLY A 6 -0.54 3.24 -18.80
C GLY A 6 -1.32 2.24 -17.95
N ILE A 7 -0.98 2.06 -16.67
CA ILE A 7 -1.66 1.09 -15.79
C ILE A 7 -2.88 1.78 -15.19
N GLY A 8 -3.90 1.98 -16.04
CA GLY A 8 -5.21 2.52 -15.67
C GLY A 8 -6.32 1.51 -15.90
N HIS A 9 -6.94 1.10 -14.78
CA HIS A 9 -8.34 0.77 -14.53
C HIS A 9 -9.06 -0.46 -15.10
N THR A 10 -9.73 -1.13 -14.15
CA THR A 10 -10.89 -2.03 -14.29
C THR A 10 -10.71 -3.15 -15.32
N GLY A 11 -10.15 -4.27 -14.87
CA GLY A 11 -9.86 -5.45 -15.70
C GLY A 11 -8.43 -5.96 -15.57
N GLN A 12 -7.57 -5.26 -14.82
CA GLN A 12 -6.28 -5.82 -14.42
C GLN A 12 -6.49 -6.88 -13.36
N ASP A 13 -5.90 -8.05 -13.60
CA ASP A 13 -5.85 -9.13 -12.63
C ASP A 13 -5.33 -8.59 -11.29
N ALA A 14 -5.94 -9.00 -10.18
CA ALA A 14 -5.55 -8.55 -8.85
C ALA A 14 -4.06 -8.80 -8.55
N SER A 15 -3.42 -9.74 -9.24
CA SER A 15 -1.98 -9.99 -9.21
C SER A 15 -1.13 -8.81 -9.67
N ALA A 16 -1.66 -7.85 -10.43
CA ALA A 16 -0.94 -6.62 -10.77
C ALA A 16 -0.56 -5.80 -9.51
N ALA A 17 -1.29 -5.96 -8.40
CA ALA A 17 -0.91 -5.38 -7.11
C ALA A 17 0.40 -5.98 -6.55
N ALA A 18 0.81 -7.19 -6.97
CA ALA A 18 2.11 -7.76 -6.62
C ALA A 18 3.27 -6.87 -7.10
N ILE A 19 3.13 -6.22 -8.27
CA ILE A 19 4.14 -5.28 -8.80
C ILE A 19 4.35 -4.11 -7.84
N ALA A 20 3.27 -3.60 -7.23
CA ALA A 20 3.37 -2.55 -6.22
C ALA A 20 4.06 -3.06 -4.95
N GLY A 21 3.79 -4.31 -4.54
CA GLY A 21 4.49 -4.96 -3.43
C GLY A 21 5.99 -5.12 -3.68
N GLU A 22 6.38 -5.58 -4.88
CA GLU A 22 7.79 -5.68 -5.30
C GLU A 22 8.47 -4.30 -5.34
N ALA A 23 7.79 -3.29 -5.87
CA ALA A 23 8.28 -1.92 -5.89
C ALA A 23 8.46 -1.33 -4.49
N LEU A 24 7.60 -1.70 -3.54
CA LEU A 24 7.72 -1.34 -2.13
C LEU A 24 9.00 -1.92 -1.54
N VAL A 25 9.22 -3.24 -1.69
CA VAL A 25 10.45 -3.89 -1.18
C VAL A 25 11.69 -3.28 -1.81
N LYS A 26 11.68 -3.04 -3.13
CA LYS A 26 12.80 -2.38 -3.82
C LYS A 26 13.06 -0.98 -3.25
N CYS A 27 12.02 -0.19 -3.01
CA CYS A 27 12.17 1.14 -2.42
C CYS A 27 12.78 1.09 -1.02
N LEU A 28 12.39 0.12 -0.18
CA LEU A 28 12.99 -0.07 1.15
C LEU A 28 14.49 -0.34 1.04
N ALA A 29 14.88 -1.22 0.13
CA ALA A 29 16.28 -1.55 -0.13
C ALA A 29 17.07 -0.34 -0.67
N ASP A 30 16.54 0.35 -1.68
CA ASP A 30 17.18 1.52 -2.30
C ASP A 30 17.36 2.67 -1.29
N LYS A 31 16.48 2.79 -0.30
CA LYS A 31 16.57 3.76 0.81
C LYS A 31 17.45 3.31 1.97
N GLY A 32 17.96 2.07 1.96
CA GLY A 32 18.72 1.51 3.08
C GLY A 32 17.88 1.32 4.35
N ILE A 33 16.57 1.13 4.22
CA ILE A 33 15.69 0.85 5.37
C ILE A 33 15.90 -0.61 5.79
N GLU A 34 16.20 -0.82 7.07
CA GLU A 34 16.57 -2.14 7.59
C GLU A 34 15.46 -2.80 8.43
N LYS A 35 14.53 -2.01 8.99
CA LYS A 35 13.45 -2.49 9.86
C LYS A 35 12.26 -1.54 9.88
N GLY A 36 11.11 -2.02 10.35
CA GLY A 36 9.93 -1.21 10.64
C GLY A 36 8.62 -1.88 10.23
N SER A 37 7.52 -1.13 10.33
CA SER A 37 6.18 -1.62 9.96
C SER A 37 5.84 -1.28 8.51
N ILE A 38 5.22 -2.24 7.82
CA ILE A 38 4.61 -2.07 6.50
C ILE A 38 3.11 -2.32 6.66
N VAL A 39 2.28 -1.32 6.38
CA VAL A 39 0.83 -1.40 6.65
C VAL A 39 0.00 -1.40 5.36
N LEU A 40 -1.05 -2.21 5.34
CA LEU A 40 -1.93 -2.33 4.18
C LEU A 40 -3.37 -1.93 4.57
N PRO A 41 -3.69 -0.63 4.68
CA PRO A 41 -5.05 -0.17 4.99
C PRO A 41 -6.04 -0.54 3.88
N SER A 42 -7.22 -1.00 4.29
CA SER A 42 -8.34 -1.36 3.41
C SER A 42 -9.66 -1.22 4.17
N SER A 43 -10.76 -1.63 3.56
CA SER A 43 -12.01 -1.90 4.29
C SER A 43 -12.71 -3.12 3.73
N THR A 44 -12.87 -4.16 4.55
CA THR A 44 -13.61 -5.38 4.19
C THR A 44 -15.12 -5.14 4.21
N ALA A 45 -15.58 -4.12 4.94
CA ALA A 45 -16.97 -3.68 4.98
C ALA A 45 -17.50 -3.17 3.62
N MET A 46 -16.61 -2.83 2.68
CA MET A 46 -16.99 -2.47 1.31
C MET A 46 -17.40 -3.69 0.46
N GLY A 47 -17.29 -4.92 0.98
CA GLY A 47 -17.76 -6.15 0.33
C GLY A 47 -17.04 -6.50 -0.98
N ASN A 48 -15.86 -5.92 -1.23
CA ASN A 48 -15.18 -6.03 -2.51
C ASN A 48 -14.07 -7.10 -2.46
N ILE A 49 -14.43 -8.33 -2.87
CA ILE A 49 -13.51 -9.48 -2.96
C ILE A 49 -12.29 -9.16 -3.85
N GLU A 50 -12.47 -8.37 -4.90
CA GLU A 50 -11.37 -8.00 -5.79
C GLU A 50 -10.32 -7.15 -5.06
N VAL A 51 -10.76 -6.22 -4.21
CA VAL A 51 -9.86 -5.40 -3.37
C VAL A 51 -9.11 -6.26 -2.37
N ASN A 52 -9.80 -7.21 -1.74
CA ASN A 52 -9.16 -8.18 -0.83
C ASN A 52 -8.06 -8.94 -1.57
N ASN A 53 -8.34 -9.46 -2.77
CA ASN A 53 -7.36 -10.19 -3.58
C ASN A 53 -6.15 -9.33 -3.98
N ARG A 54 -6.35 -8.03 -4.26
CA ARG A 54 -5.25 -7.10 -4.56
C ARG A 54 -4.37 -6.86 -3.34
N VAL A 55 -4.98 -6.64 -2.18
CA VAL A 55 -4.23 -6.46 -0.92
C VAL A 55 -3.46 -7.73 -0.57
N THR A 56 -4.08 -8.91 -0.68
CA THR A 56 -3.41 -10.19 -0.48
C THR A 56 -2.28 -10.42 -1.48
N SER A 57 -2.46 -10.04 -2.75
CA SER A 57 -1.39 -10.14 -3.76
C SER A 57 -0.20 -9.25 -3.43
N ALA A 58 -0.43 -7.99 -3.03
CA ALA A 58 0.62 -7.09 -2.58
C ALA A 58 1.32 -7.60 -1.31
N PHE A 59 0.54 -8.06 -0.32
CA PHE A 59 1.05 -8.65 0.91
C PHE A 59 2.01 -9.82 0.63
N ASN A 60 1.57 -10.79 -0.19
CA ASN A 60 2.36 -11.96 -0.54
C ASN A 60 3.66 -11.58 -1.26
N ALA A 61 3.61 -10.61 -2.17
CA ALA A 61 4.80 -10.11 -2.86
C ALA A 61 5.79 -9.42 -1.90
N ILE A 62 5.29 -8.63 -0.95
CA ILE A 62 6.13 -7.97 0.07
C ILE A 62 6.80 -9.01 0.97
N VAL A 63 6.03 -9.95 1.53
CA VAL A 63 6.55 -11.01 2.40
C VAL A 63 7.58 -11.85 1.65
N LYS A 64 7.28 -12.25 0.42
CA LYS A 64 8.20 -13.01 -0.42
C LYS A 64 9.49 -12.23 -0.68
N GLY A 65 9.40 -10.97 -1.12
CA GLY A 65 10.56 -10.14 -1.43
C GLY A 65 11.46 -9.91 -0.21
N LEU A 66 10.87 -9.66 0.96
CA LEU A 66 11.62 -9.53 2.22
C LEU A 66 12.25 -10.85 2.66
N LYS A 67 11.56 -11.97 2.47
CA LYS A 67 12.08 -13.31 2.77
C LYS A 67 13.26 -13.67 1.87
N ASP A 68 13.14 -13.45 0.57
CA ASP A 68 14.20 -13.71 -0.40
C ASP A 68 15.44 -12.84 -0.12
N ALA A 69 15.24 -11.62 0.40
CA ALA A 69 16.30 -10.72 0.83
C ALA A 69 16.89 -11.06 2.22
N GLY A 70 16.36 -12.07 2.92
CA GLY A 70 16.79 -12.42 4.28
C GLY A 70 16.46 -11.37 5.33
N LYS A 71 15.46 -10.51 5.08
CA LYS A 71 15.10 -9.37 5.94
C LYS A 71 13.72 -9.49 6.61
N LEU A 72 12.93 -10.53 6.32
CA LEU A 72 11.55 -10.63 6.79
C LEU A 72 11.41 -10.42 8.31
N ASP A 73 12.29 -11.00 9.12
CA ASP A 73 12.23 -10.90 10.59
C ASP A 73 12.43 -9.46 11.13
N ALA A 74 13.00 -8.56 10.32
CA ALA A 74 13.19 -7.16 10.70
C ALA A 74 11.97 -6.28 10.38
N PHE A 75 10.99 -6.79 9.64
CA PHE A 75 9.82 -6.04 9.21
C PHE A 75 8.53 -6.68 9.71
N LYS A 76 7.62 -5.84 10.20
CA LYS A 76 6.24 -6.25 10.47
C LYS A 76 5.38 -5.90 9.27
N VAL A 77 5.03 -6.90 8.45
CA VAL A 77 4.07 -6.74 7.35
C VAL A 77 2.66 -6.99 7.90
N ASP A 78 1.85 -5.93 7.97
CA ASP A 78 0.54 -5.94 8.61
C ASP A 78 -0.55 -5.66 7.57
N ALA A 79 -1.30 -6.70 7.22
CA ALA A 79 -2.47 -6.65 6.36
C ALA A 79 -3.72 -7.16 7.09
N GLY A 80 -3.76 -7.03 8.42
CA GLY A 80 -4.84 -7.57 9.24
C GLY A 80 -4.82 -9.10 9.34
N PRO A 81 -5.76 -9.71 10.10
CA PRO A 81 -5.73 -11.14 10.43
C PRO A 81 -5.90 -12.07 9.23
N GLU A 82 -6.61 -11.62 8.18
CA GLU A 82 -6.85 -12.40 6.97
C GLU A 82 -5.87 -12.07 5.84
N ASN A 83 -4.93 -11.15 6.06
CA ASN A 83 -4.03 -10.60 5.03
C ASN A 83 -4.76 -9.96 3.83
N THR A 84 -5.98 -9.46 4.06
CA THR A 84 -6.83 -8.77 3.06
C THR A 84 -6.89 -7.26 3.30
N GLY A 85 -6.25 -6.78 4.37
CA GLY A 85 -6.08 -5.39 4.73
C GLY A 85 -6.47 -5.11 6.18
N ILE A 86 -5.89 -4.06 6.74
CA ILE A 86 -6.25 -3.53 8.05
C ILE A 86 -7.52 -2.70 7.86
N ASP A 87 -8.62 -3.12 8.51
CA ASP A 87 -9.88 -2.41 8.41
C ASP A 87 -9.74 -0.96 8.90
N THR A 88 -10.02 -0.04 7.99
CA THR A 88 -9.87 1.40 8.15
C THR A 88 -11.18 2.03 7.67
N ASN A 89 -11.71 2.99 8.43
CA ASN A 89 -13.01 3.60 8.12
C ASN A 89 -13.05 4.20 6.71
N PRO A 90 -13.85 3.65 5.77
CA PRO A 90 -13.90 4.15 4.39
C PRO A 90 -14.59 5.51 4.27
N ASN A 91 -15.32 5.97 5.30
CA ASN A 91 -15.94 7.29 5.34
C ASN A 91 -14.97 8.40 5.80
N ASP A 92 -13.86 8.02 6.43
CA ASP A 92 -12.77 8.94 6.81
C ASP A 92 -11.40 8.26 6.64
N PRO A 93 -11.05 7.89 5.39
CA PRO A 93 -9.90 7.02 5.15
C PRO A 93 -8.57 7.72 5.40
N VAL A 94 -8.50 9.05 5.23
CA VAL A 94 -7.26 9.82 5.48
C VAL A 94 -6.92 9.77 6.97
N ASN A 95 -7.86 10.16 7.83
CA ASN A 95 -7.65 10.19 9.26
C ASN A 95 -7.42 8.77 9.81
N GLY A 96 -8.16 7.78 9.31
CA GLY A 96 -7.95 6.38 9.68
C GLY A 96 -6.51 5.89 9.39
N ILE A 97 -5.94 6.26 8.23
CA ILE A 97 -4.55 5.93 7.91
C ILE A 97 -3.57 6.71 8.79
N VAL A 98 -3.82 7.99 9.08
CA VAL A 98 -2.97 8.79 9.99
C VAL A 98 -2.94 8.16 11.38
N THR A 99 -4.09 7.84 11.96
CA THR A 99 -4.17 7.15 13.26
C THR A 99 -3.47 5.79 13.22
N LEU A 100 -3.58 5.05 12.11
CA LEU A 100 -2.86 3.80 11.93
C LEU A 100 -1.34 4.02 11.95
N PHE A 101 -0.82 5.03 11.24
CA PHE A 101 0.60 5.38 11.25
C PHE A 101 1.08 5.76 12.66
N GLU A 102 0.32 6.61 13.35
CA GLU A 102 0.60 7.02 14.74
C GLU A 102 0.62 5.81 15.69
N SER A 103 -0.34 4.88 15.54
CA SER A 103 -0.44 3.69 16.39
C SER A 103 0.73 2.72 16.25
N ARG A 104 1.39 2.70 15.08
CA ARG A 104 2.56 1.84 14.83
C ARG A 104 3.85 2.56 15.22
N GLY A 105 3.95 3.87 14.96
CA GLY A 105 5.10 4.70 15.32
C GLY A 105 6.38 4.47 14.50
N ASP A 106 6.47 3.35 13.76
CA ASP A 106 7.64 2.95 12.99
C ASP A 106 7.30 2.55 11.54
N VAL A 107 6.24 3.14 10.97
CA VAL A 107 5.83 2.85 9.59
C VAL A 107 6.91 3.30 8.60
N VAL A 108 7.36 2.36 7.77
CA VAL A 108 8.36 2.57 6.72
C VAL A 108 7.85 2.21 5.33
N GLY A 109 6.72 1.51 5.24
CA GLY A 109 6.05 1.21 3.98
C GLY A 109 4.54 1.16 4.11
N ALA A 110 3.83 1.42 3.03
CA ALA A 110 2.38 1.30 2.99
C ALA A 110 1.85 0.95 1.59
N PHE A 111 0.76 0.18 1.54
CA PHE A 111 0.06 -0.13 0.29
C PHE A 111 -1.45 0.04 0.42
N ALA A 112 -2.09 0.65 -0.59
CA ALA A 112 -3.55 0.79 -0.67
C ALA A 112 -4.11 0.16 -1.96
N GLY A 113 -5.17 -0.64 -1.85
CA GLY A 113 -5.62 -1.54 -2.91
C GLY A 113 -6.69 -1.01 -3.89
N ASN A 114 -7.17 0.23 -3.73
CA ASN A 114 -8.27 0.76 -4.54
C ASN A 114 -8.29 2.29 -4.62
N ASN A 115 -9.21 2.82 -5.44
CA ASN A 115 -9.40 4.25 -5.69
C ASN A 115 -9.89 5.06 -4.47
N VAL A 116 -10.34 4.43 -3.37
CA VAL A 116 -10.70 5.13 -2.12
C VAL A 116 -9.46 5.30 -1.25
N PHE A 117 -8.72 4.22 -1.02
CA PHE A 117 -7.58 4.21 -0.10
C PHE A 117 -6.29 4.73 -0.73
N THR A 118 -6.09 4.58 -2.05
CA THR A 118 -4.88 5.09 -2.73
C THR A 118 -4.71 6.61 -2.62
N PRO A 119 -5.70 7.46 -2.96
CA PRO A 119 -5.58 8.90 -2.75
C PRO A 119 -5.55 9.25 -1.25
N ALA A 120 -6.25 8.50 -0.40
CA ALA A 120 -6.24 8.73 1.03
C ALA A 120 -4.85 8.49 1.65
N LEU A 121 -4.16 7.43 1.21
CA LEU A 121 -2.81 7.09 1.62
C LEU A 121 -1.83 8.22 1.25
N ALA A 122 -1.91 8.75 0.02
CA ALA A 122 -1.06 9.86 -0.39
C ALA A 122 -1.26 11.11 0.49
N LYS A 123 -2.51 11.44 0.83
CA LYS A 123 -2.84 12.55 1.74
C LYS A 123 -2.34 12.28 3.16
N ALA A 124 -2.53 11.08 3.69
CA ALA A 124 -2.08 10.70 5.03
C ALA A 124 -0.54 10.78 5.16
N VAL A 125 0.19 10.31 4.14
CA VAL A 125 1.66 10.43 4.07
C VAL A 125 2.10 11.89 4.12
N ALA A 126 1.41 12.77 3.37
CA ALA A 126 1.70 14.19 3.39
C ALA A 126 1.39 14.83 4.75
N GLN A 127 0.22 14.53 5.32
CA GLN A 127 -0.23 15.06 6.62
C GLN A 127 0.67 14.62 7.78
N ALA A 128 1.14 13.38 7.76
CA ALA A 128 2.08 12.85 8.75
C ALA A 128 3.53 13.34 8.52
N GLY A 129 3.79 14.18 7.51
CA GLY A 129 5.14 14.66 7.20
C GLY A 129 6.10 13.55 6.76
N MET A 130 5.56 12.48 6.18
CA MET A 130 6.28 11.26 5.77
C MET A 130 6.62 11.23 4.27
N THR A 131 6.28 12.29 3.53
CA THR A 131 6.60 12.43 2.10
C THR A 131 8.08 12.19 1.85
N GLY A 132 8.38 11.21 0.98
CA GLY A 132 9.75 10.81 0.65
C GLY A 132 10.50 10.04 1.74
N LYS A 133 9.94 9.90 2.95
CA LYS A 133 10.55 9.17 4.07
C LYS A 133 10.18 7.69 4.07
N ILE A 134 8.98 7.35 3.62
CA ILE A 134 8.48 5.97 3.53
C ILE A 134 8.30 5.51 2.08
N CYS A 135 8.12 4.21 1.90
CA CYS A 135 7.78 3.58 0.63
C CYS A 135 6.27 3.34 0.55
N ALA A 136 5.53 4.29 -0.04
CA ALA A 136 4.08 4.22 -0.19
C ALA A 136 3.67 3.99 -1.65
N TYR A 137 2.82 3.00 -1.88
CA TYR A 137 2.30 2.63 -3.20
C TYR A 137 0.79 2.40 -3.14
N GLY A 138 0.11 2.49 -4.28
CA GLY A 138 -1.31 2.18 -4.34
C GLY A 138 -1.72 1.61 -5.69
N PHE A 139 -2.96 1.12 -5.73
CA PHE A 139 -3.60 0.52 -6.90
C PHE A 139 -4.84 1.34 -7.31
N ASP A 140 -5.23 1.28 -8.58
CA ASP A 140 -6.35 2.05 -9.16
C ASP A 140 -6.25 3.57 -8.92
N LEU A 141 -5.46 4.28 -9.74
CA LEU A 141 -5.50 5.74 -9.80
C LEU A 141 -6.80 6.21 -10.48
N GLY A 142 -7.88 6.39 -9.72
CA GLY A 142 -9.23 6.82 -10.10
C GLY A 142 -9.31 8.01 -11.07
N PRO A 143 -10.46 8.27 -11.71
CA PRO A 143 -10.64 9.38 -12.66
C PRO A 143 -10.19 10.75 -12.13
N ALA A 144 -10.44 11.04 -10.84
CA ALA A 144 -9.99 12.27 -10.20
C ALA A 144 -8.46 12.41 -10.10
N GLN A 145 -7.73 11.30 -10.01
CA GLN A 145 -6.26 11.28 -10.03
C GLN A 145 -5.72 11.39 -11.45
N GLN A 146 -6.45 10.88 -12.45
CA GLN A 146 -6.10 11.05 -13.86
C GLN A 146 -6.30 12.49 -14.33
N ASP A 147 -7.38 13.16 -13.90
CA ASP A 147 -7.64 14.57 -14.23
C ASP A 147 -6.62 15.52 -13.58
N ALA A 148 -6.05 15.17 -12.43
CA ALA A 148 -4.95 15.91 -11.80
C ALA A 148 -3.57 15.66 -12.46
N MET A 149 -3.49 14.73 -13.42
CA MET A 149 -2.28 14.39 -14.19
C MET A 149 -2.37 14.82 -15.67
N LYS A 150 -3.44 15.52 -16.05
CA LYS A 150 -3.55 16.26 -17.32
C LYS A 150 -2.97 17.66 -17.15
#